data_AF-A0A2P8VTM1-F1
#
_entry.id   AF-A0A2P8VTM1-F1
#
_cell.length_a   1.000
_cell.length_b   1.000
_cell.length_c   1.000
_cell.angle_alpha   90.00
_cell.angle_beta   90.00
_cell.angle_gamma   90.00
#
_symmetry.space_group_name_H-M   'P 1'
#
loop_
_entity.id
_entity.type
_entity.pdbx_description
1 polymer ?
#
loop_
_entity_poly.entity_id
_entity_poly.type
_entity_poly.pdbx_seq_one_letter_code
_entity_poly.pdbx_strand_id
1 'polypeptide(L)'
;MSMPPIRQQTAGPASLTLQKNDLEKSIAELVVEYEIVADQARTTLDPGSKTKLEIRKKQLLSQIEEKERLLGALEQQKQNINRHILSFDEALPKIDFREARRIIHRVVDDLQINEGGAALFLLQQSRRMAGDLLLLALSDVLSSGRATPIYYEVAFSPATGGADQATFLKSMGRYLGVELTDDLSIDVSVIRTTLCGALREHSTVVIQLTNWDAVGRQNQHELMQWLLETFWQPLVDELEYVLEEWNARVIFVIVANRPLTEDCRKLPCFCTVDAFNSRSILEIPLTHWTEKDIRIWLASHFRLSKPQTKTWAKQIYEESDGDPNLIRQALQDYFEQLLASQT
;
A
#
# COMPACT_ATOMS: atom_id res chain seq x y z
N MET A 1 35.34 -24.02 31.95
CA MET A 1 35.57 -22.76 31.21
C MET A 1 35.05 -22.97 29.80
N SER A 2 33.79 -22.62 29.56
CA SER A 2 33.17 -22.73 28.23
C SER A 2 33.36 -21.40 27.50
N MET A 3 33.92 -21.46 26.30
CA MET A 3 33.99 -20.30 25.41
C MET A 3 32.57 -19.89 24.97
N PRO A 4 32.28 -18.59 24.89
CA PRO A 4 31.01 -18.11 24.36
C PRO A 4 31.00 -18.28 22.82
N PRO A 5 29.83 -18.49 22.20
CA PRO A 5 29.72 -18.58 20.75
C PRO A 5 29.88 -17.18 20.14
N ILE A 6 30.67 -17.12 19.07
CA ILE A 6 30.89 -15.94 18.24
C ILE A 6 29.56 -15.60 17.55
N ARG A 7 28.96 -14.46 17.90
CA ARG A 7 27.86 -13.85 17.14
C ARG A 7 28.38 -13.49 15.75
N GLN A 8 27.93 -14.19 14.72
CA GLN A 8 28.01 -13.67 13.35
C GLN A 8 27.04 -12.49 13.25
N GLN A 9 27.57 -11.27 13.11
CA GLN A 9 26.78 -10.09 12.78
C GLN A 9 26.35 -10.22 11.32
N THR A 10 25.04 -10.28 11.08
CA THR A 10 24.46 -10.23 9.74
C THR A 10 24.56 -8.80 9.21
N ALA A 11 25.01 -8.67 7.96
CA ALA A 11 25.18 -7.41 7.26
C ALA A 11 23.82 -6.83 6.83
N GLY A 12 23.45 -5.65 7.31
CA GLY A 12 22.22 -4.96 6.90
C GLY A 12 22.22 -4.54 5.41
N PRO A 13 21.09 -4.05 4.86
CA PRO A 13 20.96 -3.68 3.44
C PRO A 13 21.96 -2.61 2.98
N ALA A 14 22.36 -1.69 3.86
CA ALA A 14 23.43 -0.73 3.60
C ALA A 14 24.81 -1.40 3.45
N SER A 15 25.07 -2.48 4.19
CA SER A 15 26.33 -3.23 4.14
C SER A 15 26.43 -4.11 2.89
N LEU A 16 25.32 -4.67 2.40
CA LEU A 16 25.29 -5.40 1.12
C LEU A 16 25.56 -4.47 -0.07
N THR A 17 25.07 -3.24 -0.01
CA THR A 17 25.30 -2.23 -1.05
C THR A 17 26.77 -1.80 -1.09
N LEU A 18 27.41 -1.62 0.08
CA LEU A 18 28.83 -1.34 0.17
C LEU A 18 29.70 -2.48 -0.39
N GLN A 19 29.40 -3.73 0.00
CA GLN A 19 30.09 -4.92 -0.49
C GLN A 19 29.97 -5.10 -2.01
N LYS A 20 28.80 -4.82 -2.57
CA LYS A 20 28.58 -4.82 -4.02
C LYS A 20 29.51 -3.83 -4.72
N ASN A 21 29.53 -2.58 -4.27
CA ASN A 21 30.35 -1.53 -4.87
C ASN A 21 31.85 -1.88 -4.79
N ASP A 22 32.30 -2.47 -3.68
CA ASP A 22 33.69 -2.90 -3.52
C ASP A 22 34.08 -4.05 -4.49
N LEU A 23 33.16 -5.00 -4.71
CA LEU A 23 33.37 -6.08 -5.69
C LEU A 23 33.37 -5.56 -7.13
N GLU A 24 32.44 -4.69 -7.50
CA GLU A 24 32.40 -4.07 -8.84
C GLU A 24 33.68 -3.28 -9.13
N LYS A 25 34.14 -2.49 -8.16
CA LYS A 25 35.40 -1.75 -8.27
C LYS A 25 36.59 -2.69 -8.44
N SER A 26 36.65 -3.75 -7.64
CA SER A 26 37.76 -4.70 -7.70
C SER A 26 37.77 -5.52 -9.00
N ILE A 27 36.60 -5.86 -9.56
CA ILE A 27 36.49 -6.49 -10.88
C ILE A 27 37.02 -5.54 -11.96
N ALA A 28 36.60 -4.27 -11.93
CA ALA A 28 37.06 -3.27 -12.89
C ALA A 28 38.60 -3.08 -12.85
N GLU A 29 39.19 -3.03 -11.65
CA GLU A 29 40.66 -2.96 -11.49
C GLU A 29 41.37 -4.19 -12.08
N LEU A 30 40.85 -5.40 -11.85
CA LEU A 30 41.42 -6.64 -12.39
C LEU A 30 41.28 -6.75 -13.91
N VAL A 31 40.18 -6.26 -14.49
CA VAL A 31 39.97 -6.21 -15.95
C VAL A 31 41.01 -5.30 -16.60
N VAL A 32 41.25 -4.12 -16.03
CA VAL A 32 42.30 -3.21 -16.52
C VAL A 32 43.68 -3.85 -16.41
N GLU A 33 44.01 -4.50 -15.29
CA GLU A 33 45.29 -5.21 -15.14
C GLU A 33 45.43 -6.35 -16.16
N TYR A 34 44.36 -7.10 -16.41
CA TYR A 34 44.34 -8.16 -17.41
C TYR A 34 44.62 -7.62 -18.82
N GLU A 35 43.99 -6.50 -19.22
CA GLU A 35 44.20 -5.89 -20.53
C GLU A 35 45.66 -5.45 -20.73
N ILE A 36 46.26 -4.83 -19.70
CA ILE A 36 47.67 -4.43 -19.71
C ILE A 36 48.59 -5.65 -19.89
N VAL A 37 48.37 -6.71 -19.10
CA VAL A 37 49.17 -7.95 -19.19
C VAL A 37 48.99 -8.65 -20.54
N ALA A 38 47.77 -8.65 -21.09
CA ALA A 38 47.48 -9.24 -22.39
C ALA A 38 48.15 -8.48 -23.55
N ASP A 39 48.24 -7.16 -23.47
CA ASP A 39 48.94 -6.34 -24.46
C ASP A 39 50.47 -6.53 -24.40
N GLN A 40 51.03 -6.59 -23.20
CA GLN A 40 52.44 -6.93 -22.98
C GLN A 40 52.78 -8.34 -23.51
N ALA A 41 51.90 -9.32 -23.31
CA ALA A 41 52.10 -10.68 -23.80
C ALA A 41 52.12 -10.77 -25.34
N ARG A 42 51.35 -9.89 -26.02
CA ARG A 42 51.30 -9.80 -27.49
C ARG A 42 52.56 -9.19 -28.09
N THR A 43 53.14 -8.21 -27.40
CA THR A 43 54.30 -7.43 -27.89
C THR A 43 55.65 -8.01 -27.46
N THR A 44 55.68 -8.92 -26.48
CA THR A 44 56.89 -9.56 -25.98
C THR A 44 57.45 -10.61 -26.94
N LEU A 45 58.71 -10.42 -27.36
CA LEU A 45 59.45 -11.34 -28.24
C LEU A 45 60.20 -12.44 -27.46
N ASP A 46 60.49 -12.23 -26.18
CA ASP A 46 61.17 -13.21 -25.31
C ASP A 46 60.23 -14.36 -24.90
N PRO A 47 60.52 -15.63 -25.26
CA PRO A 47 59.65 -16.76 -24.94
C PRO A 47 59.44 -17.00 -23.43
N GLY A 48 60.48 -16.75 -22.62
CA GLY A 48 60.40 -16.95 -21.17
C GLY A 48 59.46 -15.94 -20.50
N SER A 49 59.59 -14.67 -20.86
CA SER A 49 58.74 -13.58 -20.37
C SER A 49 57.30 -13.72 -20.87
N LYS A 50 57.11 -14.13 -22.13
CA LYS A 50 55.79 -14.43 -22.69
C LYS A 50 55.07 -15.54 -21.90
N THR A 51 55.78 -16.59 -21.53
CA THR A 51 55.22 -17.68 -20.72
C THR A 51 54.77 -17.20 -19.34
N LYS A 52 55.55 -16.33 -18.69
CA LYS A 52 55.17 -15.73 -17.40
C LYS A 52 53.93 -14.84 -17.50
N LEU A 53 53.84 -14.02 -18.55
CA LEU A 53 52.68 -13.16 -18.80
C LEU A 53 51.41 -13.98 -19.08
N GLU A 54 51.51 -15.09 -19.82
CA GLU A 54 50.38 -16.00 -20.04
C GLU A 54 49.90 -16.70 -18.75
N ILE A 55 50.83 -17.07 -17.84
CA ILE A 55 50.46 -17.58 -16.52
C ILE A 55 49.73 -16.50 -15.70
N ARG A 56 50.25 -15.27 -15.70
CA ARG A 56 49.63 -14.14 -14.99
C ARG A 56 48.24 -13.82 -15.55
N LYS A 57 48.07 -13.86 -16.87
CA LYS A 57 46.79 -13.68 -17.56
C LYS A 57 45.74 -14.69 -17.08
N LYS A 58 46.10 -15.98 -17.01
CA LYS A 58 45.21 -17.03 -16.47
C LYS A 58 44.84 -16.80 -15.01
N GLN A 59 45.78 -16.34 -14.19
CA GLN A 59 45.51 -16.03 -12.78
C GLN A 59 44.53 -14.86 -12.62
N LEU A 60 44.71 -13.78 -13.38
CA LEU A 60 43.81 -12.62 -13.37
C LEU A 60 42.40 -13.01 -13.82
N LEU A 61 42.30 -13.79 -14.89
CA LEU A 61 41.02 -14.26 -15.41
C LEU A 61 40.26 -15.12 -14.37
N SER A 62 40.96 -16.03 -13.68
CA SER A 62 40.37 -16.81 -12.59
C SER A 62 39.92 -15.96 -11.40
N GLN A 63 40.62 -14.85 -11.09
CA GLN A 63 40.20 -13.93 -10.03
C GLN A 63 38.98 -13.09 -10.42
N ILE A 64 38.89 -12.69 -11.70
CA ILE A 64 37.72 -12.02 -12.26
C ILE A 64 36.51 -12.96 -12.16
N GLU A 65 36.62 -14.19 -12.67
CA GLU A 65 35.55 -15.19 -12.62
C GLU A 65 35.05 -15.47 -11.19
N GLU A 66 35.96 -15.59 -10.22
CA GLU A 66 35.59 -15.81 -8.83
C GLU A 66 34.86 -14.60 -8.23
N LYS A 67 35.31 -13.37 -8.53
CA LYS A 67 34.63 -12.15 -8.05
C LYS A 67 33.30 -11.91 -8.73
N GLU A 68 33.17 -12.23 -10.03
CA GLU A 68 31.90 -12.20 -10.76
C GLU A 68 30.91 -13.23 -10.18
N ARG A 69 31.40 -14.42 -9.80
CA ARG A 69 30.59 -15.43 -9.11
C ARG A 69 30.08 -14.93 -7.75
N LEU A 70 30.95 -14.28 -6.97
CA LEU A 70 30.58 -13.67 -5.68
C LEU A 70 29.58 -12.53 -5.86
N LEU A 71 29.77 -11.68 -6.88
CA LEU A 71 28.84 -10.61 -7.22
C LEU A 71 27.47 -11.18 -7.61
N GLY A 72 27.45 -12.22 -8.46
CA GLY A 72 26.22 -12.91 -8.85
C GLY A 72 25.49 -13.55 -7.66
N ALA A 73 26.21 -14.12 -6.70
CA ALA A 73 25.61 -14.65 -5.47
C ALA A 73 24.99 -13.53 -4.60
N LEU A 74 25.68 -12.40 -4.44
CA LEU A 74 25.18 -11.20 -3.74
C LEU A 74 23.92 -10.63 -4.39
N GLU A 75 23.87 -10.59 -5.72
CA GLU A 75 22.71 -10.12 -6.48
C GLU A 75 21.51 -11.05 -6.36
N GLN A 76 21.73 -12.37 -6.42
CA GLN A 76 20.68 -13.36 -6.18
C GLN A 76 20.13 -13.25 -4.75
N GLN A 77 20.98 -13.04 -3.75
CA GLN A 77 20.57 -12.82 -2.37
C GLN A 77 19.69 -11.56 -2.25
N LYS A 78 20.09 -10.44 -2.88
CA LYS A 78 19.31 -9.19 -2.90
C LYS A 78 17.96 -9.37 -3.62
N GLN A 79 17.93 -10.11 -4.73
CA GLN A 79 16.68 -10.41 -5.44
C GLN A 79 15.73 -11.26 -4.59
N ASN A 80 16.24 -12.22 -3.82
CA ASN A 80 15.42 -13.02 -2.89
C ASN A 80 14.86 -12.14 -1.76
N ILE A 81 15.68 -11.30 -1.13
CA ILE A 81 15.22 -10.37 -0.07
C ILE A 81 14.13 -9.43 -0.62
N ASN A 82 14.31 -8.87 -1.81
CA ASN A 82 13.31 -8.00 -2.43
C ASN A 82 12.00 -8.73 -2.72
N ARG A 83 12.05 -9.98 -3.21
CA ARG A 83 10.85 -10.82 -3.38
C ARG A 83 10.14 -11.10 -2.07
N HIS A 84 10.89 -11.30 -0.99
CA HIS A 84 10.34 -11.51 0.34
C HIS A 84 9.70 -10.25 0.92
N ILE A 85 10.32 -9.08 0.80
CA ILE A 85 9.73 -7.80 1.23
C ILE A 85 8.44 -7.50 0.46
N LEU A 86 8.45 -7.68 -0.86
CA LEU A 86 7.25 -7.56 -1.70
C LEU A 86 6.13 -8.51 -1.23
N SER A 87 6.50 -9.74 -0.82
CA SER A 87 5.53 -10.70 -0.29
C SER A 87 4.93 -10.28 1.06
N PHE A 88 5.66 -9.53 1.89
CA PHE A 88 5.14 -9.03 3.17
C PHE A 88 4.16 -7.88 2.95
N ASP A 89 4.54 -6.89 2.14
CA ASP A 89 3.67 -5.73 1.84
C ASP A 89 2.38 -6.15 1.13
N GLU A 90 2.44 -7.16 0.25
CA GLU A 90 1.25 -7.75 -0.38
C GLU A 90 0.43 -8.64 0.56
N ALA A 91 1.06 -9.22 1.60
CA ALA A 91 0.38 -10.07 2.56
C ALA A 91 -0.29 -9.26 3.66
N LEU A 92 0.32 -8.16 4.12
CA LEU A 92 -0.11 -7.42 5.29
C LEU A 92 -1.58 -6.92 5.21
N PRO A 93 -2.08 -6.36 4.08
CA PRO A 93 -3.49 -5.99 3.93
C PRO A 93 -4.50 -7.15 4.06
N LYS A 94 -4.02 -8.39 4.05
CA LYS A 94 -4.81 -9.61 4.23
C LYS A 94 -4.91 -10.02 5.70
N ILE A 95 -4.28 -9.28 6.62
CA ILE A 95 -4.58 -9.40 8.04
C ILE A 95 -6.01 -8.94 8.29
N ASP A 96 -6.63 -9.49 9.32
CA ASP A 96 -8.07 -9.65 9.29
C ASP A 96 -8.83 -8.37 9.64
N PHE A 97 -9.48 -7.78 8.64
CA PHE A 97 -10.52 -6.76 8.79
C PHE A 97 -11.92 -7.38 8.70
N ARG A 98 -12.12 -8.52 9.37
CA ARG A 98 -13.25 -9.43 9.17
C ARG A 98 -14.61 -8.74 9.15
N GLU A 99 -14.85 -7.91 10.15
CA GLU A 99 -16.12 -7.20 10.32
C GLU A 99 -16.29 -6.12 9.26
N ALA A 100 -15.30 -5.25 9.07
CA ALA A 100 -15.30 -4.22 8.04
C ALA A 100 -15.49 -4.81 6.63
N ARG A 101 -14.72 -5.84 6.28
CA ARG A 101 -14.85 -6.57 5.01
C ARG A 101 -16.24 -7.16 4.84
N ARG A 102 -16.81 -7.80 5.87
CA ARG A 102 -18.17 -8.35 5.82
C ARG A 102 -19.21 -7.26 5.56
N ILE A 103 -19.08 -6.09 6.20
CA ILE A 103 -19.99 -4.95 6.00
C ILE A 103 -19.87 -4.43 4.57
N ILE A 104 -18.64 -4.18 4.10
CA ILE A 104 -18.37 -3.69 2.75
C ILE A 104 -18.89 -4.70 1.71
N HIS A 105 -18.60 -5.99 1.88
CA HIS A 105 -19.13 -7.05 1.00
C HIS A 105 -20.65 -7.02 0.94
N ARG A 106 -21.34 -6.96 2.09
CA ARG A 106 -22.80 -6.91 2.12
C ARG A 106 -23.34 -5.70 1.34
N VAL A 107 -22.73 -4.52 1.50
CA VAL A 107 -23.14 -3.32 0.76
C VAL A 107 -22.85 -3.47 -0.73
N VAL A 108 -21.67 -3.97 -1.11
CA VAL A 108 -21.30 -4.17 -2.51
C VAL A 108 -22.18 -5.22 -3.19
N ASP A 109 -22.57 -6.27 -2.48
CA ASP A 109 -23.50 -7.30 -2.94
C ASP A 109 -24.92 -6.73 -3.09
N ASP A 110 -25.38 -5.89 -2.16
CA ASP A 110 -26.66 -5.18 -2.27
C ASP A 110 -26.68 -4.25 -3.50
N LEU A 111 -25.64 -3.44 -3.69
CA LEU A 111 -25.43 -2.65 -4.90
C LEU A 111 -25.30 -3.52 -6.16
N GLN A 112 -24.93 -4.80 -6.04
CA GLN A 112 -24.91 -5.71 -7.19
C GLN A 112 -26.31 -6.17 -7.58
N ILE A 113 -27.10 -6.55 -6.59
CA ILE A 113 -28.46 -7.05 -6.77
C ILE A 113 -29.35 -5.93 -7.32
N ASN A 114 -29.12 -4.69 -6.89
CA ASN A 114 -29.86 -3.51 -7.32
C ASN A 114 -29.26 -2.84 -8.57
N GLU A 115 -28.50 -3.58 -9.39
CA GLU A 115 -28.00 -3.10 -10.69
C GLU A 115 -27.10 -1.84 -10.61
N GLY A 116 -26.42 -1.64 -9.49
CA GLY A 116 -25.50 -0.53 -9.24
C GLY A 116 -25.89 0.32 -8.05
N GLY A 117 -25.35 1.55 -8.00
CA GLY A 117 -25.66 2.52 -6.97
C GLY A 117 -24.44 3.14 -6.30
N ALA A 118 -24.67 3.76 -5.15
CA ALA A 118 -23.65 4.52 -4.44
C ALA A 118 -23.56 4.11 -2.97
N ALA A 119 -22.37 4.23 -2.40
CA ALA A 119 -22.16 4.09 -0.96
C ALA A 119 -21.14 5.10 -0.46
N LEU A 120 -21.40 5.66 0.72
CA LEU A 120 -20.51 6.59 1.41
C LEU A 120 -20.05 5.95 2.73
N PHE A 121 -18.78 5.59 2.78
CA PHE A 121 -18.14 4.98 3.94
C PHE A 121 -17.36 6.00 4.75
N LEU A 122 -17.36 5.84 6.06
CA LEU A 122 -16.51 6.59 6.99
C LEU A 122 -15.57 5.66 7.74
N LEU A 123 -14.27 5.94 7.67
CA LEU A 123 -13.22 5.33 8.47
C LEU A 123 -12.71 6.35 9.50
N GLN A 124 -12.97 6.10 10.77
CA GLN A 124 -12.42 6.90 11.87
C GLN A 124 -11.22 6.22 12.51
N GLN A 125 -10.34 7.00 13.14
CA GLN A 125 -9.11 6.49 13.77
C GLN A 125 -8.18 5.74 12.80
N SER A 126 -8.27 6.06 11.50
CA SER A 126 -7.62 5.29 10.42
C SER A 126 -6.13 5.07 10.67
N ARG A 127 -5.35 6.13 10.97
CA ARG A 127 -3.92 5.98 11.27
C ARG A 127 -3.62 5.03 12.43
N ARG A 128 -4.44 5.03 13.49
CA ARG A 128 -4.20 4.16 14.66
C ARG A 128 -4.58 2.71 14.35
N MET A 129 -5.69 2.52 13.65
CA MET A 129 -6.30 1.21 13.42
C MET A 129 -5.94 0.60 12.06
N ALA A 130 -4.81 1.03 11.47
CA ALA A 130 -4.32 0.60 10.17
C ALA A 130 -5.38 0.66 9.05
N GLY A 131 -6.16 1.74 9.01
CA GLY A 131 -7.20 1.92 7.98
C GLY A 131 -6.63 2.03 6.56
N ASP A 132 -5.36 2.37 6.39
CA ASP A 132 -4.63 2.27 5.11
C ASP A 132 -4.65 0.84 4.56
N LEU A 133 -4.46 -0.17 5.42
CA LEU A 133 -4.52 -1.57 5.03
C LEU A 133 -5.95 -2.00 4.66
N LEU A 134 -6.98 -1.45 5.32
CA LEU A 134 -8.36 -1.70 4.93
C LEU A 134 -8.67 -1.10 3.54
N LEU A 135 -8.15 0.09 3.22
CA LEU A 135 -8.33 0.69 1.89
C LEU A 135 -7.67 -0.15 0.79
N LEU A 136 -6.50 -0.73 1.06
CA LEU A 136 -5.87 -1.69 0.15
C LEU A 136 -6.75 -2.93 -0.02
N ALA A 137 -7.28 -3.47 1.08
CA ALA A 137 -8.20 -4.61 1.08
C ALA A 137 -9.53 -4.31 0.37
N LEU A 138 -10.01 -3.07 0.39
CA LEU A 138 -11.22 -2.64 -0.31
C LEU A 138 -11.08 -2.84 -1.82
N SER A 139 -9.87 -2.64 -2.37
CA SER A 139 -9.62 -2.88 -3.80
C SER A 139 -9.87 -4.32 -4.20
N ASP A 140 -9.48 -5.28 -3.35
CA ASP A 140 -9.75 -6.71 -3.59
C ASP A 140 -11.25 -7.01 -3.61
N VAL A 141 -12.01 -6.38 -2.70
CA VAL A 141 -13.47 -6.55 -2.59
C VAL A 141 -14.16 -5.97 -3.82
N LEU A 142 -13.79 -4.76 -4.23
CA LEU A 142 -14.42 -4.05 -5.34
C LEU A 142 -14.05 -4.63 -6.71
N SER A 143 -12.86 -5.25 -6.84
CA SER A 143 -12.39 -5.84 -8.09
C SER A 143 -12.89 -7.27 -8.33
N SER A 144 -13.64 -7.85 -7.39
CA SER A 144 -14.14 -9.23 -7.49
C SER A 144 -15.05 -9.43 -8.71
N GLY A 145 -14.48 -9.96 -9.80
CA GLY A 145 -15.22 -10.33 -11.01
C GLY A 145 -15.62 -9.18 -11.94
N ARG A 146 -15.07 -7.98 -11.76
CA ARG A 146 -15.39 -6.79 -12.59
C ARG A 146 -14.14 -6.05 -13.08
N ALA A 147 -14.34 -5.00 -13.86
CA ALA A 147 -13.28 -4.08 -14.26
C ALA A 147 -12.60 -3.45 -13.03
N THR A 148 -11.30 -3.17 -13.16
CA THR A 148 -10.52 -2.51 -12.11
C THR A 148 -11.16 -1.17 -11.72
N PRO A 149 -11.42 -0.91 -10.43
CA PRO A 149 -11.99 0.35 -9.99
C PRO A 149 -11.09 1.55 -10.35
N ILE A 150 -11.70 2.67 -10.68
CA ILE A 150 -11.02 3.95 -10.91
C ILE A 150 -10.96 4.69 -9.58
N TYR A 151 -9.77 5.11 -9.15
CA TYR A 151 -9.56 5.79 -7.88
C TYR A 151 -9.28 7.27 -8.05
N TYR A 152 -10.02 8.11 -7.34
CA TYR A 152 -9.77 9.54 -7.19
C TYR A 152 -9.45 9.85 -5.73
N GLU A 153 -8.25 10.34 -5.45
CA GLU A 153 -7.83 10.70 -4.11
C GLU A 153 -7.87 12.22 -3.92
N VAL A 154 -8.70 12.67 -2.99
CA VAL A 154 -8.79 14.06 -2.56
C VAL A 154 -8.16 14.18 -1.19
N ALA A 155 -6.89 14.60 -1.16
CA ALA A 155 -6.14 14.82 0.07
C ALA A 155 -6.29 16.27 0.52
N PHE A 156 -6.88 16.49 1.69
CA PHE A 156 -6.92 17.83 2.29
C PHE A 156 -5.55 18.21 2.86
N SER A 157 -5.07 19.42 2.53
CA SER A 157 -3.75 19.88 2.92
C SER A 157 -3.76 21.40 3.09
N PRO A 158 -3.64 21.90 4.34
CA PRO A 158 -3.58 23.34 4.59
C PRO A 158 -2.36 23.99 3.95
N ALA A 159 -1.30 23.22 3.69
CA ALA A 159 -0.06 23.72 3.12
C ALA A 159 -0.10 23.92 1.59
N THR A 160 -0.94 23.19 0.87
CA THR A 160 -0.85 23.10 -0.61
C THR A 160 -2.13 23.43 -1.36
N GLY A 161 -3.28 23.55 -0.68
CA GLY A 161 -4.54 23.78 -1.40
C GLY A 161 -5.77 24.08 -0.57
N GLY A 162 -5.65 24.11 0.76
CA GLY A 162 -6.77 24.31 1.68
C GLY A 162 -7.39 22.99 2.15
N ALA A 163 -8.48 23.13 2.90
CA ALA A 163 -9.25 22.00 3.42
C ALA A 163 -10.74 22.33 3.38
N ASP A 164 -11.18 22.89 2.25
CA ASP A 164 -12.52 23.41 2.03
C ASP A 164 -13.17 22.80 0.77
N GLN A 165 -14.36 23.31 0.46
CA GLN A 165 -15.18 22.91 -0.69
C GLN A 165 -14.44 23.12 -2.01
N ALA A 166 -13.72 24.25 -2.16
CA ALA A 166 -12.98 24.57 -3.37
C ALA A 166 -11.79 23.61 -3.56
N THR A 167 -11.10 23.21 -2.49
CA THR A 167 -10.05 22.17 -2.56
C THR A 167 -10.60 20.85 -3.09
N PHE A 168 -11.77 20.44 -2.60
CA PHE A 168 -12.44 19.22 -3.04
C PHE A 168 -12.79 19.31 -4.53
N LEU A 169 -13.46 20.38 -4.95
CA LEU A 169 -13.87 20.55 -6.35
C LEU A 169 -12.66 20.62 -7.27
N LYS A 170 -11.61 21.39 -6.94
CA LYS A 170 -10.37 21.46 -7.73
C LYS A 170 -9.72 20.09 -7.93
N SER A 171 -9.71 19.27 -6.89
CA SER A 171 -9.14 17.92 -6.96
C SER A 171 -9.96 17.04 -7.91
N MET A 172 -11.29 17.07 -7.78
CA MET A 172 -12.21 16.33 -8.65
C MET A 172 -12.15 16.82 -10.11
N GLY A 173 -12.18 18.14 -10.33
CA GLY A 173 -12.08 18.75 -11.65
C GLY A 173 -10.78 18.34 -12.37
N ARG A 174 -9.65 18.27 -11.65
CA ARG A 174 -8.38 17.76 -12.20
C ARG A 174 -8.48 16.30 -12.65
N TYR A 175 -9.12 15.42 -11.87
CA TYR A 175 -9.29 14.01 -12.26
C TYR A 175 -10.22 13.84 -13.47
N LEU A 176 -11.25 14.69 -13.57
CA LEU A 176 -12.25 14.64 -14.62
C LEU A 176 -11.89 15.46 -15.86
N GLY A 177 -10.79 16.23 -15.83
CA GLY A 177 -10.41 17.13 -16.92
C GLY A 177 -11.35 18.31 -17.11
N VAL A 178 -11.97 18.78 -16.03
CA VAL A 178 -12.92 19.90 -16.01
C VAL A 178 -12.21 21.18 -15.60
N GLU A 179 -12.36 22.23 -16.40
CA GLU A 179 -11.97 23.59 -16.02
C GLU A 179 -13.03 24.19 -15.09
N LEU A 180 -12.61 24.55 -13.89
CA LEU A 180 -13.50 25.13 -12.89
C LEU A 180 -13.59 26.64 -13.02
N THR A 181 -14.71 27.17 -12.58
CA THR A 181 -15.02 28.60 -12.57
C THR A 181 -14.79 29.18 -11.16
N ASP A 182 -15.18 30.43 -10.95
CA ASP A 182 -15.22 31.03 -9.61
C ASP A 182 -16.57 30.79 -8.90
N ASP A 183 -17.53 30.11 -9.55
CA ASP A 183 -18.84 29.79 -8.99
C ASP A 183 -18.92 28.32 -8.57
N LEU A 184 -18.82 28.09 -7.25
CA LEU A 184 -18.85 26.76 -6.65
C LEU A 184 -20.13 25.97 -6.99
N SER A 185 -21.26 26.64 -7.17
CA SER A 185 -22.54 25.97 -7.46
C SER A 185 -22.57 25.38 -8.87
N ILE A 186 -22.02 26.12 -9.83
CA ILE A 186 -21.84 25.67 -11.22
C ILE A 186 -20.82 24.53 -11.23
N ASP A 187 -19.68 24.71 -10.57
CA ASP A 187 -18.60 23.72 -10.52
C ASP A 187 -19.05 22.38 -9.94
N VAL A 188 -19.86 22.40 -8.86
CA VAL A 188 -20.48 21.19 -8.29
C VAL A 188 -21.29 20.48 -9.36
N SER A 189 -22.20 21.19 -10.03
CA SER A 189 -23.07 20.57 -11.05
C SER A 189 -22.26 20.00 -12.22
N VAL A 190 -21.24 20.72 -12.70
CA VAL A 190 -20.40 20.24 -13.80
C VAL A 190 -19.65 18.98 -13.37
N ILE A 191 -19.03 18.96 -12.19
CA ILE A 191 -18.30 17.79 -11.69
C ILE A 191 -19.22 16.57 -11.58
N ARG A 192 -20.42 16.71 -11.00
CA ARG A 192 -21.35 15.58 -10.88
C ARG A 192 -21.80 15.08 -12.25
N THR A 193 -22.24 15.97 -13.14
CA THR A 193 -22.67 15.60 -14.49
C THR A 193 -21.55 14.93 -15.29
N THR A 194 -20.32 15.44 -15.19
CA THR A 194 -19.15 14.83 -15.85
C THR A 194 -18.83 13.46 -15.24
N LEU A 195 -18.87 13.32 -13.92
CA LEU A 195 -18.66 12.04 -13.24
C LEU A 195 -19.70 11.01 -13.70
N CYS A 196 -20.99 11.34 -13.64
CA CYS A 196 -22.09 10.50 -14.10
C CYS A 196 -21.97 10.15 -15.60
N GLY A 197 -21.65 11.13 -16.44
CA GLY A 197 -21.47 10.92 -17.89
C GLY A 197 -20.24 10.07 -18.25
N ALA A 198 -19.26 9.96 -17.36
CA ALA A 198 -18.09 9.10 -17.52
C ALA A 198 -18.36 7.64 -17.10
N LEU A 199 -19.42 7.37 -16.35
CA LEU A 199 -19.79 6.02 -15.94
C LEU A 199 -20.22 5.18 -17.15
N ARG A 200 -19.88 3.90 -17.10
CA ARG A 200 -20.17 2.88 -18.11
C ARG A 200 -20.60 1.58 -17.44
N GLU A 201 -21.05 0.62 -18.23
CA GLU A 201 -21.37 -0.72 -17.76
C GLU A 201 -20.26 -1.31 -16.88
N HIS A 202 -20.63 -1.78 -15.70
CA HIS A 202 -19.74 -2.38 -14.69
C HIS A 202 -18.60 -1.49 -14.19
N SER A 203 -18.65 -0.18 -14.45
CA SER A 203 -17.67 0.76 -13.89
C SER A 203 -17.84 0.88 -12.38
N THR A 204 -16.72 0.98 -11.66
CA THR A 204 -16.69 1.31 -10.24
C THR A 204 -15.73 2.47 -10.05
N VAL A 205 -16.24 3.60 -9.58
CA VAL A 205 -15.43 4.76 -9.20
C VAL A 205 -15.33 4.83 -7.69
N VAL A 206 -14.12 5.00 -7.18
CA VAL A 206 -13.83 5.12 -5.75
C VAL A 206 -13.22 6.49 -5.48
N ILE A 207 -13.89 7.31 -4.68
CA ILE A 207 -13.43 8.65 -4.31
C ILE A 207 -13.03 8.62 -2.83
N GLN A 208 -11.75 8.84 -2.56
CA GLN A 208 -11.19 8.79 -1.22
C GLN A 208 -10.90 10.20 -0.72
N LEU A 209 -11.55 10.62 0.37
CA LEU A 209 -11.22 11.86 1.06
C LEU A 209 -10.21 11.55 2.17
N THR A 210 -8.94 11.85 1.91
CA THR A 210 -7.85 11.55 2.84
C THR A 210 -7.45 12.78 3.66
N ASN A 211 -6.87 12.54 4.83
CA ASN A 211 -6.46 13.57 5.78
C ASN A 211 -7.61 14.49 6.23
N TRP A 212 -8.80 13.93 6.50
CA TRP A 212 -9.97 14.69 6.94
C TRP A 212 -9.74 15.58 8.17
N ASP A 213 -8.76 15.23 9.02
CA ASP A 213 -8.38 16.04 10.18
C ASP A 213 -7.87 17.44 9.81
N ALA A 214 -7.34 17.62 8.59
CA ALA A 214 -6.84 18.89 8.10
C ALA A 214 -7.93 19.96 7.89
N VAL A 215 -9.20 19.55 7.76
CA VAL A 215 -10.36 20.45 7.68
C VAL A 215 -10.45 21.34 8.93
N GLY A 216 -9.94 20.86 10.06
CA GLY A 216 -9.98 21.56 11.33
C GLY A 216 -11.35 21.39 12.00
N ARG A 217 -11.33 21.22 13.33
CA ARG A 217 -12.52 20.84 14.11
C ARG A 217 -13.70 21.80 13.96
N GLN A 218 -13.43 23.09 13.72
CA GLN A 218 -14.48 24.11 13.57
C GLN A 218 -15.22 24.01 12.23
N ASN A 219 -14.55 23.53 11.18
CA ASN A 219 -15.12 23.50 9.82
C ASN A 219 -15.62 22.10 9.42
N GLN A 220 -15.33 21.06 10.20
CA GLN A 220 -15.75 19.69 9.88
C GLN A 220 -17.27 19.57 9.72
N HIS A 221 -18.06 20.26 10.56
CA HIS A 221 -19.51 20.21 10.48
C HIS A 221 -20.04 20.84 9.20
N GLU A 222 -19.61 22.06 8.88
CA GLU A 222 -20.02 22.79 7.67
C GLU A 222 -19.60 22.05 6.39
N LEU A 223 -18.35 21.56 6.32
CA LEU A 223 -17.88 20.83 5.15
C LEU A 223 -18.60 19.49 5.00
N MET A 224 -18.86 18.76 6.09
CA MET A 224 -19.63 17.51 6.05
C MET A 224 -21.06 17.76 5.57
N GLN A 225 -21.72 18.78 6.12
CA GLN A 225 -23.08 19.14 5.72
C GLN A 225 -23.12 19.51 4.23
N TRP A 226 -22.22 20.38 3.76
CA TRP A 226 -22.11 20.72 2.35
C TRP A 226 -21.85 19.49 1.48
N LEU A 227 -20.89 18.64 1.88
CA LEU A 227 -20.54 17.44 1.12
C LEU A 227 -21.75 16.52 0.96
N LEU A 228 -22.59 16.39 2.00
CA LEU A 228 -23.77 15.54 1.96
C LEU A 228 -24.91 16.17 1.17
N GLU A 229 -25.31 17.38 1.54
CA GLU A 229 -26.52 18.02 1.04
C GLU A 229 -26.33 18.62 -0.36
N THR A 230 -25.15 19.17 -0.64
CA THR A 230 -24.88 19.91 -1.89
C THR A 230 -24.22 19.04 -2.94
N PHE A 231 -23.37 18.08 -2.53
CA PHE A 231 -22.64 17.23 -3.47
C PHE A 231 -23.18 15.80 -3.54
N TRP A 232 -23.16 15.06 -2.43
CA TRP A 232 -23.39 13.62 -2.40
C TRP A 232 -24.84 13.24 -2.70
N GLN A 233 -25.82 13.80 -2.00
CA GLN A 233 -27.22 13.45 -2.24
C GLN A 233 -27.67 13.79 -3.68
N PRO A 234 -27.36 14.99 -4.22
CA PRO A 234 -27.63 15.27 -5.63
C PRO A 234 -26.88 14.35 -6.60
N LEU A 235 -25.67 13.89 -6.26
CA LEU A 235 -24.94 12.92 -7.08
C LEU A 235 -25.66 11.57 -7.10
N VAL A 236 -26.17 11.11 -5.96
CA VAL A 236 -26.96 9.88 -5.87
C VAL A 236 -28.24 10.00 -6.69
N ASP A 237 -28.91 11.16 -6.64
CA ASP A 237 -30.11 11.44 -7.45
C ASP A 237 -29.80 11.37 -8.95
N GLU A 238 -28.70 11.96 -9.39
CA GLU A 238 -28.28 11.90 -10.79
C GLU A 238 -27.86 10.49 -11.21
N LEU A 239 -27.27 9.73 -10.29
CA LEU A 239 -26.87 8.36 -10.55
C LEU A 239 -28.08 7.46 -10.81
N GLU A 240 -29.22 7.68 -10.15
CA GLU A 240 -30.46 6.91 -10.38
C GLU A 240 -30.84 6.88 -11.89
N TYR A 241 -30.65 7.98 -12.62
CA TYR A 241 -30.88 8.03 -14.07
C TYR A 241 -29.83 7.28 -14.89
N VAL A 242 -28.56 7.31 -14.46
CA VAL A 242 -27.48 6.56 -15.14
C VAL A 242 -27.69 5.06 -15.01
N LEU A 243 -28.22 4.61 -13.87
CA LEU A 243 -28.47 3.20 -13.57
C LEU A 243 -29.64 2.61 -14.38
N GLU A 244 -30.48 3.43 -15.01
CA GLU A 244 -31.46 2.94 -15.98
C GLU A 244 -30.79 2.33 -17.22
N GLU A 245 -29.59 2.78 -17.55
CA GLU A 245 -28.84 2.32 -18.73
C GLU A 245 -27.64 1.44 -18.38
N TRP A 246 -26.98 1.67 -17.24
CA TRP A 246 -25.67 1.11 -16.94
C TRP A 246 -25.55 0.59 -15.51
N ASN A 247 -24.97 -0.60 -15.36
CA ASN A 247 -24.64 -1.16 -14.05
C ASN A 247 -23.38 -0.53 -13.44
N ALA A 248 -23.47 0.69 -12.91
CA ALA A 248 -22.33 1.45 -12.39
C ALA A 248 -22.33 1.58 -10.86
N ARG A 249 -21.15 1.82 -10.27
CA ARG A 249 -20.98 2.02 -8.82
C ARG A 249 -20.14 3.24 -8.51
N VAL A 250 -20.57 4.03 -7.53
CA VAL A 250 -19.79 5.13 -6.97
C VAL A 250 -19.60 4.92 -5.47
N ILE A 251 -18.36 4.66 -5.06
CA ILE A 251 -17.99 4.43 -3.67
C ILE A 251 -17.23 5.65 -3.18
N PHE A 252 -17.67 6.25 -2.10
CA PHE A 252 -17.02 7.38 -1.45
C PHE A 252 -16.45 6.90 -0.10
N VAL A 253 -15.22 7.27 0.24
CA VAL A 253 -14.60 6.87 1.51
C VAL A 253 -13.98 8.07 2.20
N ILE A 254 -14.53 8.46 3.34
CA ILE A 254 -13.97 9.51 4.21
C ILE A 254 -12.99 8.87 5.19
N VAL A 255 -11.74 9.33 5.18
CA VAL A 255 -10.66 8.78 6.01
C VAL A 255 -10.21 9.82 7.03
N ALA A 256 -10.64 9.62 8.28
CA ALA A 256 -10.28 10.46 9.42
C ALA A 256 -9.34 9.70 10.37
N ASN A 257 -8.24 10.34 10.78
CA ASN A 257 -7.30 9.77 11.74
C ASN A 257 -7.77 9.97 13.18
N ARG A 258 -8.74 10.85 13.41
CA ARG A 258 -9.38 11.08 14.71
C ARG A 258 -10.88 10.86 14.62
N PRO A 259 -11.55 10.67 15.77
CA PRO A 259 -12.99 10.84 15.89
C PRO A 259 -13.47 12.15 15.25
N LEU A 260 -14.56 12.10 14.48
CA LEU A 260 -15.32 13.28 14.09
C LEU A 260 -15.76 14.08 15.32
N THR A 261 -15.97 15.39 15.15
CA THR A 261 -16.53 16.23 16.22
C THR A 261 -17.94 15.77 16.61
N GLU A 262 -18.35 16.12 17.84
CA GLU A 262 -19.70 15.80 18.31
C GLU A 262 -20.79 16.39 17.41
N ASP A 263 -20.57 17.59 16.87
CA ASP A 263 -21.53 18.25 16.00
C ASP A 263 -21.67 17.54 14.65
N CYS A 264 -20.60 16.98 14.09
CA CYS A 264 -20.70 16.08 12.94
C CYS A 264 -21.50 14.82 13.27
N ARG A 265 -21.25 14.20 14.43
CA ARG A 265 -21.91 12.94 14.84
C ARG A 265 -23.40 13.09 15.13
N LYS A 266 -23.86 14.31 15.42
CA LYS A 266 -25.28 14.63 15.63
C LYS A 266 -26.05 14.85 14.34
N LEU A 267 -25.37 14.93 13.18
CA LEU A 267 -26.05 15.06 11.89
C LEU A 267 -26.93 13.82 11.63
N PRO A 268 -28.17 14.00 11.14
CA PRO A 268 -29.10 12.90 10.86
C PRO A 268 -28.76 12.19 9.53
N CYS A 269 -27.48 12.00 9.26
CA CYS A 269 -26.96 11.49 8.00
C CYS A 269 -26.19 10.17 8.13
N PHE A 270 -26.27 9.52 9.29
CA PHE A 270 -25.65 8.22 9.53
C PHE A 270 -26.69 7.11 9.39
N CYS A 271 -26.32 6.03 8.72
CA CYS A 271 -27.12 4.82 8.61
C CYS A 271 -26.42 3.64 9.31
N THR A 272 -27.18 2.59 9.57
CA THR A 272 -26.64 1.33 10.08
C THR A 272 -26.51 0.33 8.95
N VAL A 273 -25.75 -0.74 9.16
CA VAL A 273 -25.59 -1.81 8.15
C VAL A 273 -26.92 -2.47 7.78
N ASP A 274 -27.83 -2.61 8.75
CA ASP A 274 -29.14 -3.24 8.53
C ASP A 274 -30.17 -2.32 7.89
N ALA A 275 -29.98 -1.00 8.05
CA ALA A 275 -30.78 0.04 7.41
C ALA A 275 -29.90 0.89 6.49
N PHE A 276 -29.13 0.23 5.63
CA PHE A 276 -28.24 0.90 4.70
C PHE A 276 -29.02 1.85 3.79
N ASN A 277 -28.47 3.04 3.59
CA ASN A 277 -29.04 4.08 2.76
C ASN A 277 -27.90 4.73 1.96
N SER A 278 -27.97 4.66 0.63
CA SER A 278 -26.97 5.22 -0.29
C SER A 278 -26.75 6.72 -0.12
N ARG A 279 -27.75 7.45 0.40
CA ARG A 279 -27.73 8.90 0.65
C ARG A 279 -27.11 9.28 2.01
N SER A 280 -26.73 8.28 2.82
CA SER A 280 -26.22 8.45 4.18
C SER A 280 -24.82 7.85 4.34
N ILE A 281 -24.12 8.28 5.38
CA ILE A 281 -22.82 7.77 5.80
C ILE A 281 -23.01 6.45 6.53
N LEU A 282 -22.31 5.41 6.08
CA LEU A 282 -22.12 4.19 6.83
C LEU A 282 -20.72 4.20 7.47
N GLU A 283 -20.67 4.19 8.80
CA GLU A 283 -19.42 4.01 9.52
C GLU A 283 -18.95 2.56 9.40
N ILE A 284 -17.71 2.38 8.93
CA ILE A 284 -17.07 1.06 8.88
C ILE A 284 -16.18 0.94 10.12
N PRO A 285 -16.48 -0.01 11.03
CA PRO A 285 -15.73 -0.15 12.27
C PRO A 285 -14.31 -0.66 11.99
N LEU A 286 -13.32 0.03 12.56
CA LEU A 286 -11.96 -0.47 12.66
C LEU A 286 -11.73 -0.98 14.08
N THR A 287 -11.36 -2.25 14.21
CA THR A 287 -11.23 -2.95 15.48
C THR A 287 -9.80 -3.43 15.73
N HIS A 288 -9.49 -3.66 17.00
CA HIS A 288 -8.22 -4.28 17.39
C HIS A 288 -8.14 -5.69 16.78
N TRP A 289 -6.95 -6.09 16.34
CA TRP A 289 -6.75 -7.43 15.83
C TRP A 289 -6.60 -8.42 16.97
N THR A 290 -7.23 -9.58 16.85
CA THR A 290 -7.16 -10.63 17.87
C THR A 290 -5.94 -11.53 17.65
N GLU A 291 -5.51 -12.26 18.69
CA GLU A 291 -4.51 -13.33 18.54
C GLU A 291 -4.90 -14.31 17.41
N LYS A 292 -6.20 -14.59 17.26
CA LYS A 292 -6.71 -15.49 16.21
C LYS A 292 -6.46 -14.93 14.82
N ASP A 293 -6.63 -13.62 14.62
CA ASP A 293 -6.41 -12.95 13.34
C ASP A 293 -4.94 -13.00 12.95
N ILE A 294 -4.05 -12.66 13.88
CA ILE A 294 -2.60 -12.74 13.72
C ILE A 294 -2.18 -14.18 13.38
N ARG A 295 -2.71 -15.17 14.12
CA ARG A 295 -2.40 -16.59 13.92
C ARG A 295 -2.82 -17.09 12.54
N ILE A 296 -4.01 -16.70 12.09
CA ILE A 296 -4.52 -17.08 10.75
C ILE A 296 -3.65 -16.44 9.68
N TRP A 297 -3.36 -15.15 9.81
CA TRP A 297 -2.50 -14.44 8.88
C TRP A 297 -1.11 -15.07 8.77
N LEU A 298 -0.46 -15.37 9.91
CA LEU A 298 0.84 -16.04 9.98
C LEU A 298 0.81 -17.42 9.33
N ALA A 299 -0.24 -18.21 9.55
CA ALA A 299 -0.36 -19.54 8.96
C ALA A 299 -0.60 -19.51 7.45
N SER A 300 -1.29 -18.49 6.95
CA SER A 300 -1.64 -18.36 5.53
C SER A 300 -0.51 -17.82 4.66
N HIS A 301 0.36 -16.98 5.22
CA HIS A 301 1.39 -16.27 4.45
C HIS A 301 2.82 -16.76 4.72
N PHE A 302 3.04 -17.42 5.85
CA PHE A 302 4.35 -17.95 6.21
C PHE A 302 4.28 -19.46 6.37
N ARG A 303 5.30 -20.16 5.87
CA ARG A 303 5.44 -21.62 5.99
C ARG A 303 5.93 -22.03 7.39
N LEU A 304 5.36 -21.40 8.43
CA LEU A 304 5.69 -21.68 9.82
C LEU A 304 5.03 -22.97 10.29
N SER A 305 5.70 -23.69 11.19
CA SER A 305 5.08 -24.83 11.86
C SER A 305 3.95 -24.36 12.78
N LYS A 306 2.90 -25.18 12.97
CA LYS A 306 1.78 -24.85 13.86
C LYS A 306 2.21 -24.38 15.27
N PRO A 307 3.22 -25.00 15.92
CA PRO A 307 3.71 -24.52 17.22
C PRO A 307 4.33 -23.12 17.13
N GLN A 308 5.16 -22.84 16.12
CA GLN A 308 5.78 -21.53 15.93
C GLN A 308 4.72 -20.44 15.70
N THR A 309 3.76 -20.70 14.80
CA THR A 309 2.67 -19.77 14.51
C THR A 309 1.87 -19.43 15.77
N LYS A 310 1.59 -20.42 16.62
CA LYS A 310 0.87 -20.21 17.89
C LYS A 310 1.69 -19.37 18.87
N THR A 311 2.97 -19.68 19.04
CA THR A 311 3.86 -18.95 19.96
C THR A 311 4.00 -17.49 19.53
N TRP A 312 4.24 -17.25 18.24
CA TRP A 312 4.44 -15.91 17.69
C TRP A 312 3.16 -15.07 17.77
N ALA A 313 2.03 -15.61 17.34
CA ALA A 313 0.76 -14.89 17.42
C ALA A 313 0.44 -14.48 18.86
N LYS A 314 0.69 -15.37 19.82
CA LYS A 314 0.50 -15.09 21.25
C LYS A 314 1.42 -13.98 21.74
N GLN A 315 2.72 -14.07 21.47
CA GLN A 315 3.70 -13.06 21.89
C GLN A 315 3.36 -11.67 21.32
N ILE A 316 3.14 -11.61 20.00
CA ILE A 316 2.79 -10.37 19.31
C ILE A 316 1.51 -9.76 19.90
N TYR A 317 0.49 -10.57 20.16
CA TYR A 317 -0.76 -10.09 20.75
C TYR A 317 -0.57 -9.58 22.19
N GLU A 318 0.16 -10.32 23.04
CA GLU A 318 0.43 -9.93 24.44
C GLU A 318 1.22 -8.62 24.54
N GLU A 319 2.14 -8.36 23.61
CA GLU A 319 2.96 -7.14 23.58
C GLU A 319 2.22 -5.92 23.01
N SER A 320 1.25 -6.14 22.11
CA SER A 320 0.54 -5.09 21.39
C SER A 320 -0.84 -4.76 21.94
N ASP A 321 -1.41 -5.63 22.78
CA ASP A 321 -2.81 -5.57 23.21
C ASP A 321 -3.80 -5.40 22.03
N GLY A 322 -3.49 -6.06 20.91
CA GLY A 322 -4.31 -6.00 19.71
C GLY A 322 -4.21 -4.71 18.88
N ASP A 323 -3.39 -3.73 19.25
CA ASP A 323 -3.24 -2.48 18.50
C ASP A 323 -2.64 -2.75 17.10
N PRO A 324 -3.35 -2.43 15.99
CA PRO A 324 -2.91 -2.78 14.64
C PRO A 324 -1.53 -2.24 14.25
N ASN A 325 -1.15 -1.04 14.73
CA ASN A 325 0.16 -0.48 14.39
C ASN A 325 1.29 -1.20 15.12
N LEU A 326 1.09 -1.51 16.40
CA LEU A 326 2.07 -2.27 17.17
C LEU A 326 2.22 -3.69 16.62
N ILE A 327 1.10 -4.32 16.22
CA ILE A 327 1.15 -5.63 15.56
C ILE A 327 1.87 -5.54 14.22
N ARG A 328 1.58 -4.54 13.39
CA ARG A 328 2.27 -4.34 12.10
C ARG A 328 3.79 -4.25 12.30
N GLN A 329 4.22 -3.44 13.27
CA GLN A 329 5.63 -3.30 13.60
C GLN A 329 6.23 -4.62 14.09
N ALA A 330 5.57 -5.32 15.01
CA ALA A 330 6.04 -6.61 15.50
C ALA A 330 6.13 -7.64 14.35
N LEU A 331 5.11 -7.77 13.50
CA LEU A 331 5.13 -8.69 12.37
C LEU A 331 6.30 -8.39 11.41
N GLN A 332 6.60 -7.11 11.18
CA GLN A 332 7.77 -6.68 10.41
C GLN A 332 9.08 -7.16 11.08
N ASP A 333 9.26 -6.90 12.37
CA ASP A 333 10.46 -7.29 13.12
C ASP A 333 10.66 -8.82 13.11
N TYR A 334 9.59 -9.58 13.33
CA TYR A 334 9.60 -11.05 13.29
C TYR A 334 9.87 -11.58 11.88
N PHE A 335 9.37 -10.90 10.85
CA PHE A 335 9.66 -11.26 9.46
C PHE A 335 11.14 -11.04 9.10
N GLU A 336 11.71 -9.92 9.53
CA GLU A 336 13.14 -9.64 9.34
C GLU A 336 14.02 -10.67 10.06
N GLN A 337 13.63 -11.10 11.26
CA GLN A 337 14.31 -12.19 11.97
C GLN A 337 14.24 -13.53 11.22
N LEU A 338 13.10 -13.87 10.59
CA LEU A 338 13.00 -15.07 9.76
C LEU A 338 13.96 -15.02 8.59
N LEU A 339 14.01 -13.89 7.88
CA LEU A 339 14.90 -13.73 6.74
C LEU A 339 16.36 -13.86 7.17
N ALA A 340 16.74 -13.25 8.29
CA ALA A 340 18.10 -13.37 8.83
C ALA A 340 18.46 -14.80 9.27
N SER A 341 17.49 -15.65 9.59
CA SER A 341 17.73 -17.06 9.97
C SER A 341 17.81 -18.02 8.78
N GLN A 342 17.40 -17.59 7.58
CA GLN A 342 17.39 -18.38 6.36
C GLN A 342 18.54 -18.06 5.41
N THR A 343 19.22 -16.93 5.63
CA THR A 343 20.49 -16.54 4.97
C THR A 343 21.67 -16.97 5.82
#